data_AF-A0A952U9K4-F1
#
_entry.id   AF-A0A952U9K4-F1
#
_cell.length_a   1.000
_cell.length_b   1.000
_cell.length_c   1.000
_cell.angle_alpha   90.00
_cell.angle_beta   90.00
_cell.angle_gamma   90.00
#
_symmetry.space_group_name_H-M   'P 1'
#
loop_
_entity.id
_entity.type
_entity.pdbx_description
1 polymer ?
#
loop_
_entity_poly.entity_id
_entity_poly.type
_entity_poly.pdbx_seq_one_letter_code
_entity_poly.pdbx_strand_id
1 'polypeptide(L)'
;MVWVVVAAAGLMVALSVAFWQKIVTWANQHIAAWLEQYFGEDVREAFLLILAGGDRLMIAFQRALETLQARLVKARIVFRQLLGGREHERVVQAELQQPDGEIVKVEAAEVVPWHELPDDVREKFIRRQTSTVELELKMRQ
;
A
#
# COMPACT_ATOMS: atom_id res chain seq x y z
N MET A 1 18.29 11.29 1.11
CA MET A 1 17.46 10.38 1.93
C MET A 1 16.71 9.39 1.01
N VAL A 2 17.41 8.42 0.41
CA VAL A 2 16.82 7.49 -0.59
C VAL A 2 16.68 6.06 -0.03
N TRP A 3 17.28 5.79 1.14
CA TRP A 3 17.23 4.50 1.83
C TRP A 3 15.90 4.21 2.55
N VAL A 4 15.07 5.23 2.79
CA VAL A 4 13.84 5.10 3.60
C VAL A 4 12.68 4.46 2.84
N VAL A 5 12.62 4.63 1.52
CA VAL A 5 11.46 4.16 0.73
C VAL A 5 11.55 2.66 0.40
N VAL A 6 12.77 2.13 0.21
CA VAL A 6 13.00 0.68 -0.02
C VAL A 6 12.80 -0.11 1.28
N ALA A 7 13.21 0.46 2.41
CA ALA A 7 12.87 -0.08 3.71
C ALA A 7 11.35 -0.08 3.89
N ALA A 8 10.62 0.97 3.46
CA ALA A 8 9.18 1.07 3.65
C ALA A 8 8.37 -0.04 2.96
N ALA A 9 8.68 -0.49 1.74
CA ALA A 9 7.87 -1.54 1.09
C ALA A 9 8.05 -2.93 1.74
N GLY A 10 9.30 -3.36 1.99
CA GLY A 10 9.60 -4.62 2.68
C GLY A 10 9.26 -4.59 4.17
N LEU A 11 9.49 -3.44 4.84
CA LEU A 11 8.99 -3.20 6.19
C LEU A 11 7.47 -3.21 6.20
N MET A 12 6.76 -2.67 5.22
CA MET A 12 5.29 -2.69 5.25
C MET A 12 4.73 -4.10 5.14
N VAL A 13 5.35 -5.02 4.39
CA VAL A 13 4.90 -6.43 4.37
C VAL A 13 5.17 -7.12 5.71
N ALA A 14 6.40 -7.02 6.24
CA ALA A 14 6.75 -7.62 7.52
C ALA A 14 6.00 -6.98 8.71
N LEU A 15 5.80 -5.67 8.67
CA LEU A 15 4.98 -4.92 9.62
C LEU A 15 3.53 -5.34 9.50
N SER A 16 2.99 -5.60 8.30
CA SER A 16 1.62 -6.07 8.13
C SER A 16 1.42 -7.46 8.74
N VAL A 17 2.40 -8.37 8.60
CA VAL A 17 2.35 -9.71 9.23
C VAL A 17 2.38 -9.58 10.76
N ALA A 18 3.38 -8.87 11.28
CA ALA A 18 3.56 -8.71 12.72
C ALA A 18 2.40 -7.94 13.36
N PHE A 19 1.85 -6.96 12.65
CA PHE A 19 0.67 -6.20 13.06
C PHE A 19 -0.59 -7.06 13.04
N TRP A 20 -0.79 -7.88 12.01
CA TRP A 20 -1.90 -8.83 11.96
C TRP A 20 -1.82 -9.84 13.11
N GLN A 21 -0.64 -10.41 13.38
CA GLN A 21 -0.43 -11.29 14.53
C GLN A 21 -0.76 -10.60 15.85
N LYS A 22 -0.41 -9.32 16.02
CA LYS A 22 -0.80 -8.53 17.19
C LYS A 22 -2.31 -8.34 17.29
N ILE A 23 -2.99 -8.06 16.19
CA ILE A 23 -4.47 -7.94 16.16
C ILE A 23 -5.11 -9.27 16.56
N VAL A 24 -4.68 -10.38 15.96
CA VAL A 24 -5.21 -11.72 16.26
C VAL A 24 -4.96 -12.08 17.72
N THR A 25 -3.76 -11.83 18.24
CA THR A 25 -3.43 -12.10 19.65
C THR A 25 -4.28 -11.27 20.59
N TRP A 26 -4.42 -9.97 20.32
CA TRP A 26 -5.24 -9.08 21.13
C TRP A 26 -6.73 -9.46 21.08
N ALA A 27 -7.25 -9.76 19.88
CA ALA A 27 -8.64 -10.17 19.67
C ALA A 27 -8.94 -11.49 20.39
N ASN A 28 -8.03 -12.46 20.34
CA ASN A 28 -8.18 -13.70 21.08
C ASN A 28 -8.16 -13.47 22.61
N GLN A 29 -7.30 -12.58 23.11
CA GLN A 29 -7.20 -12.33 24.55
C GLN A 29 -8.35 -11.49 25.12
N HIS A 30 -8.84 -10.50 24.36
CA HIS A 30 -9.80 -9.51 24.88
C HIS A 30 -11.21 -9.76 24.35
N ILE A 31 -11.36 -9.99 23.04
CA ILE A 31 -12.68 -10.15 22.42
C ILE A 31 -13.21 -11.55 22.68
N ALA A 32 -12.40 -12.60 22.52
CA ALA A 32 -12.89 -13.96 22.74
C ALA A 32 -13.26 -14.20 24.23
N ALA A 33 -12.47 -13.67 25.16
CA ALA A 33 -12.77 -13.72 26.59
C ALA A 33 -14.02 -12.91 26.96
N TRP A 34 -14.20 -11.72 26.37
CA TRP A 34 -15.42 -10.93 26.53
C TRP A 34 -16.64 -11.65 25.94
N LEU A 35 -16.52 -12.23 24.75
CA LEU A 35 -17.61 -12.97 24.10
C LEU A 35 -18.02 -14.20 24.93
N GLU A 36 -17.05 -14.93 25.49
CA GLU A 36 -17.34 -16.05 26.39
C GLU A 36 -18.10 -15.60 27.64
N GLN A 37 -17.68 -14.49 28.25
CA GLN A 37 -18.30 -13.95 29.46
C GLN A 37 -19.77 -13.52 29.25
N TYR A 38 -20.11 -12.96 28.09
CA TYR A 38 -21.42 -12.34 27.86
C TYR A 38 -22.37 -13.16 26.96
N PHE A 39 -21.82 -13.99 26.06
CA PHE A 39 -22.59 -14.68 25.02
C PHE A 39 -22.42 -16.21 25.04
N GLY A 40 -21.55 -16.73 25.91
CA GLY A 40 -21.29 -18.16 26.03
C GLY A 40 -20.26 -18.71 25.03
N GLU A 41 -19.95 -20.00 25.19
CA GLU A 41 -18.84 -20.67 24.51
C GLU A 41 -19.08 -20.80 22.99
N ASP A 42 -20.31 -21.03 22.56
CA ASP A 42 -20.67 -21.20 21.13
C ASP A 42 -20.30 -19.97 20.29
N VAL A 43 -20.52 -18.76 20.82
CA VAL A 43 -20.22 -17.50 20.12
C VAL A 43 -18.71 -17.23 20.09
N ARG A 44 -17.98 -17.64 21.14
CA ARG A 44 -16.52 -17.61 21.16
C ARG A 44 -15.94 -18.55 20.10
N GLU A 45 -16.44 -19.78 19.99
CA GLU A 45 -15.98 -20.72 18.97
C GLU A 45 -16.25 -20.22 17.55
N ALA A 46 -17.45 -19.68 17.29
CA ALA A 46 -17.79 -19.09 16.00
C ALA A 46 -16.86 -17.90 15.66
N PHE A 47 -16.54 -17.05 16.63
CA PHE A 47 -15.59 -15.94 16.45
C PHE A 47 -14.18 -16.44 16.13
N LEU A 48 -13.70 -17.47 16.84
CA LEU A 48 -12.38 -18.06 16.58
C LEU A 48 -12.29 -18.72 15.20
N LEU A 49 -13.37 -19.35 14.72
CA LEU A 49 -13.44 -19.89 13.36
C LEU A 49 -13.33 -18.79 12.30
N ILE A 50 -14.00 -17.65 12.50
CA ILE A 50 -13.89 -16.49 11.61
C ILE A 50 -12.45 -15.93 11.65
N LEU A 51 -11.87 -15.79 12.85
CA LEU A 51 -10.52 -15.29 13.04
C LEU A 51 -9.48 -16.19 12.35
N ALA A 52 -9.60 -17.50 12.48
CA ALA A 52 -8.77 -18.49 11.79
C ALA A 52 -8.95 -18.45 10.25
N GLY A 53 -10.16 -18.12 9.77
CA GLY A 53 -10.41 -17.84 8.36
C GLY A 53 -9.65 -16.60 7.86
N GLY A 54 -9.56 -15.56 8.70
CA GLY A 54 -8.81 -14.33 8.43
C GLY A 54 -7.32 -14.57 8.18
N ASP A 55 -6.70 -15.50 8.91
CA ASP A 55 -5.29 -15.85 8.71
C ASP A 55 -5.02 -16.39 7.30
N ARG A 56 -5.91 -17.24 6.77
CA ARG A 56 -5.77 -17.77 5.40
C ARG A 56 -5.87 -16.68 4.35
N LEU A 57 -6.78 -15.72 4.53
CA LEU A 57 -6.92 -14.56 3.65
C LEU A 57 -5.67 -13.68 3.70
N MET A 58 -5.11 -13.46 4.89
CA MET A 58 -3.89 -12.66 5.05
C MET A 58 -2.69 -13.32 4.35
N ILE A 59 -2.55 -14.64 4.45
CA ILE A 59 -1.51 -15.39 3.73
C ILE A 59 -1.71 -15.29 2.22
N ALA A 60 -2.94 -15.41 1.72
CA ALA A 60 -3.24 -15.27 0.30
C ALA A 60 -2.92 -13.85 -0.20
N PHE A 61 -3.26 -12.82 0.58
CA PHE A 61 -2.94 -11.44 0.28
C PHE A 61 -1.43 -11.19 0.21
N GLN A 62 -0.66 -11.74 1.17
CA GLN A 62 0.80 -11.65 1.15
C GLN A 62 1.41 -12.31 -0.08
N ARG A 63 0.97 -13.52 -0.43
CA ARG A 63 1.45 -14.20 -1.65
C ARG A 63 1.13 -13.42 -2.92
N ALA A 64 -0.07 -12.83 -2.99
CA ALA A 64 -0.45 -11.97 -4.10
C ALA A 64 0.45 -10.73 -4.18
N LEU A 65 0.76 -10.13 -3.04
CA LEU A 65 1.63 -8.96 -2.95
C LEU A 65 3.09 -9.28 -3.30
N GLU A 66 3.64 -10.41 -2.83
CA GLU A 66 4.97 -10.90 -3.21
C GLU A 66 5.05 -11.17 -4.71
N THR A 67 4.01 -11.78 -5.28
CA THR A 67 3.91 -12.01 -6.73
C THR A 67 3.87 -10.70 -7.50
N LEU A 68 3.14 -9.71 -6.98
CA LEU A 68 3.06 -8.37 -7.58
C LEU A 68 4.42 -7.67 -7.51
N GLN A 69 5.11 -7.74 -6.37
CA GLN A 69 6.45 -7.16 -6.17
C GLN A 69 7.48 -7.80 -7.08
N ALA A 70 7.47 -9.13 -7.21
CA ALA A 70 8.38 -9.86 -8.10
C ALA A 70 8.20 -9.48 -9.58
N ARG A 71 6.98 -9.08 -9.96
CA ARG A 71 6.66 -8.65 -11.32
C ARG A 71 6.83 -7.15 -11.54
N LEU A 72 6.95 -6.35 -10.49
CA LEU A 72 7.02 -4.90 -10.64
C LEU A 72 8.45 -4.50 -11.03
N VAL A 73 8.62 -4.12 -12.28
CA VAL A 73 9.91 -3.72 -12.86
C VAL A 73 10.26 -2.30 -12.45
N LYS A 74 9.29 -1.41 -12.52
CA LYS A 74 9.45 0.01 -12.22
C LYS A 74 8.13 0.59 -11.73
N ALA A 75 8.18 1.46 -10.74
CA ALA A 75 7.06 2.35 -10.43
C ALA A 75 7.56 3.78 -10.30
N ARG A 76 6.73 4.73 -10.73
CA ARG A 76 6.99 6.15 -10.56
C ARG A 76 5.69 6.89 -10.31
N ILE A 77 5.79 7.95 -9.53
CA ILE A 77 4.68 8.86 -9.29
C ILE A 77 5.02 10.15 -10.00
N VAL A 78 4.15 10.56 -10.92
CA VAL A 78 4.30 11.77 -11.71
C VAL A 78 3.22 12.74 -11.27
N PHE A 79 3.63 13.92 -10.82
CA PHE A 79 2.71 15.02 -10.56
C PHE A 79 2.70 15.93 -11.78
N ARG A 80 1.51 16.21 -12.31
CA ARG A 80 1.32 17.10 -13.46
C ARG A 80 0.43 18.25 -13.06
N GLN A 81 0.74 19.45 -13.52
CA GLN A 81 -0.15 20.58 -13.40
C GLN A 81 -1.09 20.59 -14.61
N LEU A 82 -2.41 20.61 -14.38
CA LEU A 82 -3.40 20.67 -15.45
C LEU A 82 -3.48 22.08 -16.05
N LEU A 83 -3.87 22.15 -17.33
CA LEU A 83 -4.06 23.40 -18.07
C LEU A 83 -5.07 24.29 -17.32
N GLY A 84 -4.60 25.45 -16.83
CA GLY A 84 -5.38 26.35 -15.97
C GLY A 84 -4.78 26.56 -14.57
N GLY A 85 -3.76 25.78 -14.21
CA GLY A 85 -2.85 26.04 -13.09
C GLY A 85 -3.41 25.82 -11.69
N ARG A 86 -4.72 25.56 -11.56
CA ARG A 86 -5.41 25.36 -10.28
C ARG A 86 -5.47 23.91 -9.83
N GLU A 87 -5.41 22.98 -10.77
CA GLU A 87 -5.58 21.55 -10.51
C GLU A 87 -4.30 20.79 -10.81
N HIS A 88 -4.02 19.79 -9.98
CA HIS A 88 -2.83 18.95 -10.08
C HIS A 88 -3.28 17.50 -10.21
N GLU A 89 -2.60 16.74 -11.04
CA GLU A 89 -2.87 15.33 -11.25
C GLU A 89 -1.71 14.52 -10.68
N ARG A 90 -2.04 13.55 -9.82
CA ARG A 90 -1.11 12.52 -9.37
C ARG A 90 -1.32 11.30 -10.25
N VAL A 91 -0.31 10.99 -11.06
CA VAL A 91 -0.28 9.81 -11.91
C VAL A 91 0.66 8.78 -11.30
N VAL A 92 0.11 7.65 -10.87
CA VAL A 92 0.91 6.49 -10.48
C VAL A 92 1.09 5.64 -11.73
N GLN A 93 2.35 5.48 -12.17
CA GLN A 93 2.72 4.63 -13.29
C GLN A 93 3.52 3.43 -12.77
N ALA A 94 3.10 2.23 -13.14
CA ALA A 94 3.79 1.00 -12.82
C ALA A 94 4.03 0.18 -14.09
N GLU A 95 5.22 -0.41 -14.21
CA GLU A 95 5.60 -1.36 -15.23
C GLU A 95 5.64 -2.74 -14.58
N LEU A 96 4.79 -3.64 -15.07
CA LEU A 96 4.64 -5.01 -14.58
C LEU A 96 5.09 -5.98 -15.67
N GLN A 97 5.98 -6.91 -15.32
CA GLN A 97 6.37 -8.01 -16.19
C GLN A 97 5.36 -9.15 -16.09
N GLN A 98 4.80 -9.53 -17.22
CA GLN A 98 3.91 -10.66 -17.38
C GLN A 98 4.69 -11.98 -17.45
N PRO A 99 4.03 -13.13 -17.22
CA PRO A 99 4.67 -14.45 -17.25
C PRO A 99 5.32 -14.82 -18.59
N ASP A 100 4.81 -14.26 -19.69
CA ASP A 100 5.33 -14.41 -21.06
C ASP A 100 6.54 -13.49 -21.35
N GLY A 101 6.92 -12.65 -20.39
CA GLY A 101 8.00 -11.68 -20.50
C GLY A 101 7.57 -10.31 -21.02
N GLU A 102 6.29 -10.11 -21.39
CA GLU A 102 5.78 -8.81 -21.84
C GLU A 102 5.75 -7.80 -20.69
N ILE A 103 6.12 -6.54 -20.94
CA ILE A 103 6.03 -5.47 -19.94
C ILE A 103 4.75 -4.68 -20.20
N VAL A 104 3.82 -4.73 -19.25
CA VAL A 104 2.59 -3.93 -19.29
C VAL A 104 2.73 -2.70 -18.40
N LYS A 105 2.30 -1.57 -18.96
CA LYS A 105 2.22 -0.30 -18.25
C LYS A 105 0.82 -0.12 -17.69
N VAL A 106 0.75 0.10 -16.40
CA VAL A 106 -0.49 0.43 -15.69
C VAL A 106 -0.35 1.87 -15.20
N GLU A 107 -1.34 2.69 -15.53
CA GLU A 107 -1.41 4.08 -15.10
C GLU A 107 -2.72 4.34 -14.37
N ALA A 108 -2.63 4.97 -13.21
CA ALA A 108 -3.78 5.47 -12.46
C ALA A 108 -3.57 6.96 -12.21
N ALA A 109 -4.50 7.77 -12.69
CA ALA A 109 -4.47 9.22 -12.53
C ALA A 109 -5.58 9.66 -11.58
N GLU A 110 -5.25 10.56 -10.66
CA GLU A 110 -6.18 11.16 -9.72
C GLU A 110 -5.93 12.66 -9.63
N VAL A 111 -7.00 13.45 -9.61
CA VAL A 111 -6.92 14.89 -9.38
C VAL A 111 -6.74 15.16 -7.89
N VAL A 112 -5.64 15.83 -7.54
CA VAL A 112 -5.25 16.11 -6.16
C VAL A 112 -5.24 17.63 -5.91
N PRO A 113 -5.90 18.11 -4.83
CA PRO A 113 -5.82 19.51 -4.42
C PRO A 113 -4.40 19.93 -4.05
N TRP A 114 -4.05 21.20 -4.30
CA TRP A 114 -2.71 21.74 -4.00
C TRP A 114 -2.24 21.53 -2.56
N HIS A 115 -3.15 21.57 -1.58
CA HIS A 115 -2.79 21.43 -0.17
C HIS A 115 -2.49 19.98 0.26
N GLU A 116 -2.90 19.00 -0.54
CA GLU A 116 -2.62 17.58 -0.29
C GLU A 116 -1.33 17.11 -0.99
N LEU A 117 -0.71 17.97 -1.81
CA LEU A 117 0.58 17.68 -2.41
C LEU A 117 1.68 17.69 -1.34
N PRO A 118 2.64 16.73 -1.41
CA PRO A 118 3.81 16.74 -0.54
C PRO A 118 4.59 18.06 -0.64
N ASP A 119 5.14 18.52 0.48
CA ASP A 119 5.90 19.78 0.58
C ASP A 119 7.02 19.85 -0.45
N ASP A 120 7.76 18.75 -0.64
CA ASP A 120 8.83 18.63 -1.62
C ASP A 120 8.34 18.81 -3.08
N VAL A 121 7.10 18.38 -3.37
CA VAL A 121 6.48 18.51 -4.70
C VAL A 121 6.01 19.95 -4.89
N ARG A 122 5.37 20.55 -3.88
CA ARG A 122 4.95 21.96 -3.89
C ARG A 122 6.14 22.89 -4.07
N GLU A 123 7.23 22.66 -3.34
CA GLU A 123 8.46 23.45 -3.45
C GLU A 123 9.05 23.36 -4.86
N LYS A 124 9.05 22.17 -5.48
CA LYS A 124 9.53 21.97 -6.86
C LYS A 124 8.68 22.70 -7.89
N PHE A 125 7.35 22.68 -7.76
CA PHE A 125 6.45 23.44 -8.63
C PHE A 125 6.70 24.95 -8.49
N ILE A 126 6.89 25.45 -7.27
CA ILE A 126 7.16 26.88 -7.01
C ILE A 126 8.55 27.30 -7.53
N ARG A 127 9.60 26.51 -7.25
CA ARG A 127 10.99 26.89 -7.56
C ARG A 127 11.38 26.72 -9.02
N ARG A 128 10.81 25.74 -9.74
CA ARG A 128 11.30 25.36 -11.08
C ARG A 128 10.39 25.78 -12.23
N GLN A 129 9.22 26.39 -11.97
CA GLN A 129 8.20 26.72 -12.99
C GLN A 129 7.95 25.53 -13.96
N THR A 130 8.06 24.30 -13.48
CA THR A 130 7.95 23.11 -14.32
C THR A 130 6.55 22.54 -14.17
N SER A 131 5.87 22.27 -15.29
CA SER A 131 4.51 21.71 -15.31
C SER A 131 4.44 20.23 -14.90
N THR A 132 5.60 19.58 -14.73
CA THR A 132 5.71 18.15 -14.42
C THR A 132 6.82 17.91 -13.41
N VAL A 133 6.51 17.15 -12.36
CA VAL A 133 7.47 16.69 -11.35
C VAL A 133 7.42 15.16 -11.30
N GLU A 134 8.53 14.50 -11.64
CA GLU A 134 8.67 13.05 -11.53
C GLU A 134 9.35 12.65 -10.23
N LEU A 135 8.77 11.66 -9.54
CA LEU A 135 9.40 10.93 -8.43
C LEU A 135 9.53 9.46 -8.83
N GLU A 136 10.76 9.01 -9.08
CA GLU A 136 11.04 7.60 -9.32
C GLU A 136 11.03 6.83 -7.99
N LEU A 137 10.24 5.75 -7.92
CA LEU A 137 10.34 4.77 -6.85
C LEU A 137 11.40 3.76 -7.27
N LYS A 138 12.62 3.86 -6.72
CA LYS A 138 13.64 2.82 -6.93
C LYS A 138 13.23 1.56 -6.18
N MET A 139 12.70 0.59 -6.91
CA MET A 139 12.56 -0.79 -6.49
C MET A 139 13.94 -1.45 -6.53
N ARG A 140 14.39 -2.03 -5.42
CA ARG A 140 15.69 -2.71 -5.35
C ARG A 140 15.50 -4.15 -5.84
N GLN A 141 16.15 -4.48 -6.96
CA GLN A 141 16.44 -5.87 -7.37
C GLN A 141 17.31 -6.56 -6.32
#